data_AF-A0A9E2B9R3-F1
#
_entry.id   AF-A0A9E2B9R3-F1
#
_cell.length_a   1.000
_cell.length_b   1.000
_cell.length_c   1.000
_cell.angle_alpha   90.00
_cell.angle_beta   90.00
_cell.angle_gamma   90.00
#
_symmetry.space_group_name_H-M   'P 1'
#
loop_
_entity.id
_entity.type
_entity.pdbx_description
1 polymer ?
#
loop_
_entity_poly.entity_id
_entity_poly.type
_entity_poly.pdbx_seq_one_letter_code
_entity_poly.pdbx_strand_id
1 'polypeptide(L)'
;MPMTDPEKQPDDDAMPSQQHSVEALEIAIGKQVRSSRKRLNLTVAALAKQAQLSTGMLSKIENGQTSPSLATLTSLANALQVPVTSFFRGYEEQRDVTYIKAGEGLSIERRGSGAGHQYQLLGHTIGKPYNI
;
A
#
# COMPACT_ATOMS: atom_id res chain seq x y z
N MET A 1 35.85 41.17 -15.02
CA MET A 1 34.45 40.83 -15.39
C MET A 1 34.46 40.25 -16.79
N PRO A 2 33.69 39.19 -17.11
CA PRO A 2 32.72 38.47 -16.27
C PRO A 2 33.15 37.02 -15.94
N MET A 3 32.61 36.52 -14.82
CA MET A 3 32.56 35.11 -14.48
C MET A 3 31.60 34.40 -15.44
N THR A 4 31.97 33.22 -15.92
CA THR A 4 30.98 32.20 -16.29
C THR A 4 30.79 31.33 -15.07
N ASP A 5 29.64 31.48 -14.42
CA ASP A 5 29.18 30.61 -13.35
C ASP A 5 29.27 29.14 -13.78
N PRO A 6 29.75 28.22 -12.91
CA PRO A 6 29.48 26.81 -13.10
C PRO A 6 27.98 26.61 -12.91
N GLU A 7 27.35 26.17 -13.99
CA GLU A 7 25.95 25.77 -14.12
C GLU A 7 25.54 24.91 -12.90
N LYS A 8 24.85 25.54 -11.95
CA LYS A 8 24.28 24.88 -10.78
C LYS A 8 23.16 23.97 -11.27
N GLN A 9 23.49 22.69 -11.39
CA GLN A 9 22.54 21.63 -11.66
C GLN A 9 21.42 21.68 -10.60
N PRO A 10 20.14 21.67 -10.99
CA PRO A 10 19.05 21.85 -10.06
C PRO A 10 18.92 20.64 -9.14
N ASP A 11 18.83 20.92 -7.84
CA ASP A 11 18.47 19.99 -6.77
C ASP A 11 17.03 19.48 -7.00
N ASP A 12 16.82 18.41 -7.77
CA ASP A 12 15.46 17.93 -8.12
C ASP A 12 15.28 16.40 -7.97
N ASP A 13 15.78 15.81 -6.88
CA ASP A 13 15.52 14.40 -6.53
C ASP A 13 15.32 14.18 -5.02
N ALA A 14 14.51 15.03 -4.38
CA ALA A 14 13.96 14.69 -3.07
C ALA A 14 12.82 13.67 -3.26
N MET A 15 13.17 12.38 -3.31
CA MET A 15 12.22 11.26 -3.25
C MET A 15 11.20 11.49 -2.13
N PRO A 16 9.87 11.42 -2.39
CA PRO A 16 8.89 11.51 -1.32
C PRO A 16 9.13 10.35 -0.34
N SER A 17 9.40 10.73 0.90
CA SER A 17 9.77 9.87 2.02
C SER A 17 8.76 8.72 2.19
N GLN A 18 9.28 7.49 2.25
CA GLN A 18 8.53 6.23 2.46
C GLN A 18 7.58 6.24 3.70
N GLN A 19 7.71 7.24 4.57
CA GLN A 19 6.90 7.42 5.77
C GLN A 19 5.45 7.79 5.47
N HIS A 20 5.17 8.53 4.39
CA HIS A 20 3.81 8.99 4.10
C HIS A 20 2.85 7.85 3.69
N SER A 21 3.35 6.77 3.09
CA SER A 21 2.52 5.60 2.73
C SER A 21 2.19 4.72 3.93
N VAL A 22 3.14 4.56 4.87
CA VAL A 22 2.96 3.75 6.07
C VAL A 22 1.92 4.37 7.01
N GLU A 23 1.98 5.69 7.24
CA GLU A 23 0.98 6.39 8.06
C GLU A 23 -0.43 6.30 7.43
N ALA A 24 -0.52 6.40 6.10
CA ALA A 24 -1.79 6.22 5.39
C ALA A 24 -2.37 4.81 5.56
N LEU A 25 -1.51 3.78 5.56
CA LEU A 25 -1.92 2.38 5.79
C LEU A 25 -2.43 2.17 7.22
N GLU A 26 -1.73 2.71 8.23
CA GLU A 26 -2.14 2.61 9.64
C GLU A 26 -3.52 3.24 9.87
N ILE A 27 -3.75 4.41 9.29
CA ILE A 27 -5.05 5.09 9.34
C ILE A 27 -6.14 4.24 8.65
N ALA A 28 -5.84 3.64 7.49
CA ALA A 28 -6.79 2.80 6.77
C ALA A 28 -7.17 1.54 7.57
N ILE A 29 -6.19 0.86 8.16
CA ILE A 29 -6.40 -0.30 9.04
C ILE A 29 -7.24 0.12 10.25
N GLY A 30 -6.88 1.20 10.94
CA GLY A 30 -7.60 1.70 12.11
C GLY A 30 -9.07 1.97 11.82
N LYS A 31 -9.37 2.60 10.67
CA LYS A 31 -10.74 2.82 10.19
C LYS A 31 -11.50 1.50 9.98
N GLN A 32 -10.88 0.49 9.37
CA GLN A 32 -11.53 -0.81 9.13
C GLN A 32 -11.79 -1.59 10.43
N VAL A 33 -10.86 -1.56 11.38
CA VAL A 33 -11.04 -2.16 12.72
C VAL A 33 -12.21 -1.49 13.43
N ARG A 34 -12.24 -0.15 13.48
CA ARG A 34 -13.32 0.63 14.10
C ARG A 34 -14.67 0.37 13.46
N SER A 35 -14.73 0.34 12.13
CA SER A 35 -15.96 0.03 11.38
C SER A 35 -16.48 -1.36 11.74
N SER A 36 -15.59 -2.35 11.76
CA SER A 36 -15.94 -3.73 12.09
C SER A 36 -16.43 -3.88 13.53
N ARG A 37 -15.77 -3.23 14.48
CA ARG A 37 -16.22 -3.18 15.87
C ARG A 37 -17.61 -2.59 16.01
N LYS A 38 -17.88 -1.46 15.34
CA LYS A 38 -19.18 -0.78 15.38
C LYS A 38 -20.30 -1.61 14.76
N ARG A 39 -20.05 -2.35 13.68
CA ARG A 39 -21.05 -3.28 13.09
C ARG A 39 -21.48 -4.37 14.07
N LEU A 40 -20.59 -4.78 14.97
CA LEU A 40 -20.87 -5.76 16.02
C LEU A 40 -21.39 -5.11 17.32
N ASN A 41 -21.64 -3.79 17.34
CA ASN A 41 -22.06 -3.02 18.51
C ASN A 41 -21.15 -3.19 19.74
N LEU A 42 -19.86 -3.47 19.53
CA LEU A 42 -18.90 -3.65 20.61
C LEU A 42 -18.35 -2.31 21.08
N THR A 43 -18.23 -2.15 22.41
CA THR A 43 -17.45 -1.05 22.98
C THR A 43 -15.96 -1.28 22.73
N VAL A 44 -15.15 -0.22 22.80
CA VAL A 44 -13.68 -0.35 22.72
C VAL A 44 -13.17 -1.30 23.80
N ALA A 45 -13.71 -1.21 25.03
CA ALA A 45 -13.33 -2.10 26.12
C ALA A 45 -13.67 -3.57 25.84
N ALA A 46 -14.84 -3.85 25.24
CA ALA A 46 -15.26 -5.21 24.91
C ALA A 46 -14.35 -5.84 23.85
N LEU A 47 -14.07 -5.13 22.75
CA LEU A 47 -13.17 -5.65 21.71
C LEU A 47 -11.74 -5.81 22.23
N ALA A 48 -11.24 -4.84 23.00
CA ALA A 48 -9.89 -4.92 23.58
C ALA A 48 -9.74 -6.18 24.43
N LYS A 49 -10.74 -6.48 25.28
CA LYS A 49 -10.77 -7.70 26.08
C LYS A 49 -10.77 -8.96 25.22
N GLN A 50 -11.62 -9.02 24.18
CA GLN A 50 -11.69 -10.19 23.29
C GLN A 50 -10.39 -10.40 22.49
N ALA A 51 -9.74 -9.32 22.07
CA ALA A 51 -8.48 -9.36 21.33
C ALA A 51 -7.24 -9.46 22.22
N GLN A 52 -7.40 -9.52 23.56
CA GLN A 52 -6.31 -9.55 24.55
C GLN A 52 -5.37 -8.34 24.44
N LEU A 53 -5.94 -7.16 24.19
CA LEU A 53 -5.24 -5.88 24.11
C LEU A 53 -5.67 -4.96 25.24
N SER A 54 -4.83 -3.98 25.57
CA SER A 54 -5.28 -2.88 26.42
C SER A 54 -6.25 -1.97 25.64
N THR A 55 -7.17 -1.33 26.36
CA THR A 55 -8.11 -0.37 25.77
C THR A 55 -7.39 0.81 25.11
N GLY A 56 -6.29 1.27 25.73
CA GLY A 56 -5.42 2.31 25.16
C GLY A 56 -4.74 1.87 23.87
N MET A 57 -4.23 0.63 23.81
CA MET A 57 -3.63 0.09 22.59
C MET A 57 -4.66 -0.01 21.45
N LEU A 58 -5.85 -0.54 21.73
CA LEU A 58 -6.92 -0.58 20.73
C LEU A 58 -7.32 0.83 20.26
N SER A 59 -7.40 1.80 21.17
CA SER A 59 -7.71 3.19 20.82
C SER A 59 -6.65 3.79 19.87
N LYS A 60 -5.36 3.57 20.15
CA LYS A 60 -4.27 4.02 19.27
C LYS A 60 -4.36 3.37 17.88
N ILE A 61 -4.63 2.05 17.83
CA ILE A 61 -4.80 1.32 16.56
C ILE A 61 -5.97 1.89 15.76
N GLU A 62 -7.15 2.08 16.37
CA GLU A 62 -8.32 2.61 15.65
C GLU A 62 -8.14 4.05 15.14
N ASN A 63 -7.21 4.80 15.73
CA ASN A 63 -6.86 6.15 15.31
C ASN A 63 -5.64 6.20 14.37
N GLY A 64 -5.03 5.06 14.02
CA GLY A 64 -3.83 5.02 13.19
C GLY A 64 -2.60 5.65 13.85
N GLN A 65 -2.52 5.64 15.18
CA GLN A 65 -1.43 6.25 15.96
C GLN A 65 -0.33 5.26 16.34
N THR A 66 -0.41 4.02 15.85
CA THR A 66 0.56 2.96 16.12
C THR A 66 0.49 1.91 15.04
N SER A 67 1.63 1.36 14.67
CA SER A 67 1.73 0.21 13.78
C SER A 67 1.39 -1.08 14.54
N PRO A 68 0.24 -1.74 14.28
CA PRO A 68 -0.06 -3.02 14.89
C PRO A 68 0.82 -4.12 14.28
N SER A 69 1.30 -5.05 15.12
CA SER A 69 1.97 -6.26 14.63
C SER A 69 1.01 -7.17 13.86
N LEU A 70 1.53 -8.08 13.04
CA LEU A 70 0.70 -9.13 12.41
C LEU A 70 -0.03 -9.99 13.45
N ALA A 71 0.59 -10.28 14.59
CA ALA A 71 -0.05 -11.00 15.69
C ALA A 71 -1.24 -10.20 16.25
N THR A 72 -1.08 -8.89 16.46
CA THR A 72 -2.15 -7.98 16.88
C THR A 72 -3.30 -7.96 15.88
N LEU A 73 -3.00 -7.85 14.58
CA LEU A 73 -4.01 -7.90 13.52
C LEU A 73 -4.74 -9.24 13.50
N THR A 74 -4.03 -10.35 13.70
CA THR A 74 -4.64 -11.68 13.76
C THR A 74 -5.59 -11.81 14.96
N SER A 75 -5.18 -11.33 16.15
CA SER A 75 -6.04 -11.32 17.33
C SER A 75 -7.31 -10.47 17.13
N LEU A 76 -7.17 -9.30 16.50
CA LEU A 76 -8.32 -8.45 16.17
C LEU A 76 -9.25 -9.10 15.14
N ALA A 77 -8.70 -9.72 14.11
CA ALA A 77 -9.45 -10.43 13.08
C ALA A 77 -10.28 -11.56 13.68
N ASN A 78 -9.67 -12.36 14.57
CA ASN A 78 -10.34 -13.43 15.29
C ASN A 78 -11.46 -12.90 16.20
N ALA A 79 -11.19 -11.84 16.98
CA ALA A 79 -12.20 -11.23 17.86
C ALA A 79 -13.38 -10.62 17.09
N LEU A 80 -13.11 -10.07 15.90
CA LEU A 80 -14.12 -9.47 15.01
C LEU A 80 -14.77 -10.49 14.05
N GLN A 81 -14.32 -11.74 14.05
CA GLN A 81 -14.77 -12.80 13.15
C GLN A 81 -14.71 -12.40 11.66
N VAL A 82 -13.61 -11.78 11.26
CA VAL A 82 -13.35 -11.39 9.86
C VAL A 82 -11.99 -11.89 9.41
N PRO A 83 -11.77 -12.13 8.11
CA PRO A 83 -10.43 -12.36 7.58
C PRO A 83 -9.51 -11.16 7.84
N VAL A 84 -8.24 -11.40 8.18
CA VAL A 84 -7.25 -10.33 8.42
C VAL A 84 -7.11 -9.38 7.21
N THR A 85 -7.31 -9.89 6.00
CA THR A 85 -7.30 -9.11 4.75
C THR A 85 -8.39 -8.04 4.69
N SER A 86 -9.46 -8.18 5.50
CA SER A 86 -10.55 -7.21 5.56
C SER A 86 -10.08 -5.84 6.06
N PHE A 87 -9.01 -5.79 6.86
CA PHE A 87 -8.45 -4.52 7.34
C PHE A 87 -7.79 -3.68 6.23
N PHE A 88 -7.52 -4.28 5.07
CA PHE A 88 -6.82 -3.65 3.95
C PHE A 88 -7.74 -3.22 2.81
N ARG A 89 -9.06 -3.50 2.87
CA ARG A 89 -10.01 -3.23 1.77
C ARG A 89 -10.16 -1.76 1.35
N GLY A 90 -9.66 -0.81 2.14
CA GLY A 90 -9.67 0.62 1.81
C GLY A 90 -8.28 1.20 1.53
N TYR A 91 -7.26 0.35 1.50
CA TYR A 91 -5.89 0.69 1.14
C TYR A 91 -5.59 -0.02 -0.18
N GLU A 92 -6.09 0.55 -1.27
CA GLU A 92 -5.64 0.17 -2.60
C GLU A 92 -4.61 1.21 -3.03
N GLU A 93 -3.40 0.74 -3.36
CA GLU A 93 -2.50 1.55 -4.19
C GLU A 93 -3.24 1.88 -5.48
N GLN A 94 -3.21 3.15 -5.90
CA GLN A 94 -3.69 3.52 -7.23
C GLN A 94 -2.97 2.64 -8.24
N ARG A 95 -3.70 1.70 -8.84
CA ARG A 95 -3.17 0.87 -9.92
C ARG A 95 -3.40 1.64 -11.20
N ASP A 96 -2.31 2.06 -11.83
CA ASP A 96 -2.38 2.59 -13.19
C ASP A 96 -2.92 1.49 -14.10
N VAL A 97 -3.97 1.80 -14.85
CA VAL A 97 -4.52 0.92 -15.87
C VAL A 97 -3.92 1.31 -17.20
N THR A 98 -3.31 0.36 -17.90
CA THR A 98 -2.84 0.57 -19.27
C THR A 98 -3.80 -0.13 -20.23
N TYR A 99 -4.30 0.62 -21.21
CA TYR A 99 -5.12 0.10 -22.30
C TYR A 99 -4.33 0.20 -23.60
N ILE A 100 -4.17 -0.93 -24.30
CA ILE A 100 -3.53 -1.01 -25.61
C ILE A 100 -4.54 -1.57 -26.60
N LYS A 101 -4.77 -0.88 -27.72
CA LYS A 101 -5.67 -1.36 -28.76
C LYS A 101 -5.07 -2.57 -29.48
N ALA A 102 -5.95 -3.40 -30.05
CA ALA A 102 -5.51 -4.52 -30.87
C ALA A 102 -4.58 -4.03 -31.99
N GLY A 103 -3.40 -4.65 -32.10
CA GLY A 103 -2.37 -4.29 -33.10
C GLY A 103 -1.38 -3.21 -32.68
N GLU A 104 -1.59 -2.54 -31.54
CA GLU A 104 -0.70 -1.48 -31.02
C GLU A 104 0.25 -1.97 -29.90
N GLY A 105 0.31 -3.29 -29.67
CA GLY A 105 1.21 -3.90 -28.68
C GLY A 105 2.68 -3.75 -29.04
N LEU A 106 3.49 -3.31 -28.09
CA LEU A 106 4.96 -3.20 -28.27
C LEU A 106 5.56 -4.59 -28.42
N SER A 107 6.22 -4.86 -29.55
CA SER A 107 6.93 -6.14 -29.73
C SER A 107 8.16 -6.18 -28.81
N ILE A 108 8.24 -7.21 -27.97
CA ILE A 108 9.36 -7.40 -27.05
C ILE A 108 10.13 -8.68 -27.41
N GLU A 109 11.45 -8.57 -27.45
CA GLU A 109 12.32 -9.74 -27.58
C GLU A 109 12.69 -10.25 -26.18
N ARG A 110 12.26 -11.47 -25.84
CA ARG A 110 12.63 -12.10 -24.57
C ARG A 110 13.94 -12.86 -24.75
N ARG A 111 15.00 -12.52 -24.00
CA ARG A 111 16.23 -13.34 -23.96
C ARG A 111 15.86 -14.81 -23.66
N GLY A 112 16.20 -15.70 -24.59
CA GLY A 112 15.90 -17.14 -24.53
C GLY A 112 14.81 -17.64 -25.49
N SER A 113 14.24 -16.80 -26.36
CA SER A 113 13.26 -17.22 -27.38
C SER A 113 13.93 -17.94 -28.56
N GLY A 114 14.45 -19.15 -28.32
CA GLY A 114 15.09 -19.99 -29.35
C GLY A 114 14.15 -20.58 -30.41
N ALA A 115 12.86 -20.21 -30.42
CA ALA A 115 11.84 -20.84 -31.27
C ALA A 115 10.99 -19.83 -32.08
N GLY A 116 11.50 -18.64 -32.43
CA GLY A 116 10.83 -17.71 -33.35
C GLY A 116 9.48 -17.14 -32.88
N HIS A 117 9.20 -17.15 -31.58
CA HIS A 117 7.96 -16.60 -31.04
C HIS A 117 8.05 -15.07 -30.96
N GLN A 118 7.04 -14.38 -31.51
CA GLN A 118 6.86 -12.94 -31.35
C GLN A 118 6.00 -12.68 -30.10
N TYR A 119 6.53 -11.90 -29.17
CA TYR A 119 5.79 -11.46 -27.98
C TYR A 119 5.38 -10.00 -28.13
N GLN A 120 4.13 -9.70 -27.80
CA GLN A 120 3.63 -8.33 -27.70
C GLN A 120 3.33 -8.00 -26.24
N LEU A 121 3.84 -6.86 -25.78
CA LEU A 121 3.51 -6.29 -24.49
C LEU A 121 2.17 -5.55 -24.62
N LEU A 122 1.14 -6.08 -23.94
CA LEU A 122 -0.24 -5.57 -23.99
C LEU A 122 -0.61 -4.70 -22.79
N GLY A 123 0.32 -4.51 -21.85
CA GLY A 123 0.16 -3.63 -20.70
C GLY A 123 1.38 -3.68 -19.79
N HIS A 124 1.80 -2.52 -19.31
CA HIS A 124 2.84 -2.36 -18.29
C HIS A 124 2.36 -1.26 -17.35
N THR A 125 2.18 -1.60 -16.08
CA THR A 125 2.01 -0.58 -15.03
C THR A 125 3.33 0.20 -14.95
N ILE A 126 3.35 1.46 -15.36
CA ILE A 126 4.45 2.40 -15.08
C ILE A 126 4.38 2.77 -13.57
N GLY A 127 4.35 1.76 -12.71
CA GLY A 127 4.33 1.92 -11.27
C GLY A 127 5.76 2.02 -10.76
N LYS A 128 6.28 3.25 -10.71
CA LYS A 128 7.63 3.64 -10.25
C LYS A 128 8.80 3.00 -11.04
N PRO A 129 9.74 3.79 -11.60
CA PRO A 129 10.92 3.21 -12.21
C PRO A 129 11.75 2.51 -11.12
N TYR A 130 11.79 1.19 -11.16
CA TYR A 130 12.88 0.44 -10.54
C TYR A 130 14.06 0.56 -11.49
N ASN A 131 15.04 1.38 -11.11
CA ASN A 131 16.33 1.42 -11.80
C ASN A 131 16.96 0.01 -11.70
N ILE A 132 17.18 -0.60 -12.86
CA ILE A 132 18.06 -1.76 -13.02
C ILE A 132 19.44 -1.22 -13.43
#